data_AF-A0A949ERL0-F1
#
_entry.id   AF-A0A949ERL0-F1
#
_cell.length_a   1.000
_cell.length_b   1.000
_cell.length_c   1.000
_cell.angle_alpha   90.00
_cell.angle_beta   90.00
_cell.angle_gamma   90.00
#
_symmetry.space_group_name_H-M   'P 1'
#
loop_
_entity.id
_entity.type
_entity.pdbx_description
1 polymer ?
#
loop_
_entity_poly.entity_id
_entity_poly.type
_entity_poly.pdbx_seq_one_letter_code
_entity_poly.pdbx_strand_id
1 'polypeptide(L)'
;FLLDFQTEQLKPVISISEFVSFVSIFVLAFGLIFELPIFMIFMAKIRILPRTFFEKNRRYAVLVISIIASLLTPTPDIFNMLLMGVPLYMLYEVGIIALKLLRIS
;
A
#
# COMPACT_ATOMS: atom_id res chain seq x y z
N PHE A 1 46.19 8.82 6.52
CA PHE A 1 46.14 10.26 6.85
C PHE A 1 45.13 11.00 5.98
N LEU A 2 45.26 11.05 4.64
CA LEU A 2 44.21 11.65 3.76
C LEU A 2 43.02 10.73 3.43
N LEU A 3 43.15 9.42 3.69
CA LEU A 3 42.06 8.45 3.55
C LEU A 3 41.17 8.34 4.80
N ASP A 4 41.51 9.04 5.88
CA ASP A 4 40.75 9.09 7.13
C ASP A 4 39.74 10.26 7.16
N PHE A 5 39.85 11.20 6.21
CA PHE A 5 38.98 12.39 6.08
C PHE A 5 37.81 12.23 5.10
N GLN A 6 37.55 11.04 4.53
CA GLN A 6 36.53 10.86 3.49
C GLN A 6 35.27 10.06 3.91
N THR A 7 35.12 9.68 5.17
CA THR A 7 34.08 8.71 5.56
C THR A 7 32.78 9.31 6.12
N GLU A 8 32.66 10.63 6.32
CA GLU A 8 31.41 11.22 6.82
C GLU A 8 30.44 11.73 5.74
N GLN A 9 30.90 11.98 4.51
CA GLN A 9 30.08 12.57 3.43
C GLN A 9 29.54 11.54 2.41
N LEU A 10 29.85 10.24 2.59
CA LEU A 10 29.31 9.17 1.74
C LEU A 10 28.00 8.57 2.26
N LYS A 11 27.57 8.90 3.48
CA LYS A 11 26.26 8.51 4.01
C LYS A 11 25.07 9.23 3.34
N PRO A 12 25.09 10.56 3.10
CA PRO A 12 23.92 11.27 2.56
C PRO A 12 23.51 10.82 1.15
N VAL A 13 24.47 10.50 0.27
CA VAL A 13 24.20 10.15 -1.13
C VAL A 13 23.57 8.75 -1.25
N ILE A 14 24.04 7.77 -0.46
CA ILE A 14 23.46 6.43 -0.42
C ILE A 14 22.02 6.52 0.13
N SER A 15 21.80 7.28 1.20
CA SER A 15 20.47 7.45 1.80
C SER A 15 19.46 8.13 0.86
N ILE A 16 19.89 9.10 0.04
CA ILE A 16 18.99 9.74 -0.94
C ILE A 16 18.61 8.78 -2.07
N SER A 17 19.54 7.98 -2.58
CA SER A 17 19.25 6.98 -3.61
C SER A 17 18.26 5.92 -3.11
N GLU A 18 18.44 5.45 -1.88
CA GLU A 18 17.53 4.51 -1.21
C GLU A 18 16.16 5.14 -0.97
N PHE A 19 16.11 6.40 -0.53
CA PHE A 19 14.85 7.13 -0.33
C PHE A 19 14.09 7.32 -1.63
N VAL A 20 14.75 7.76 -2.72
CA VAL A 20 14.11 7.92 -4.02
C VAL A 20 13.60 6.58 -4.54
N SER A 21 14.41 5.52 -4.44
CA SER A 21 14.00 4.17 -4.85
C SER A 21 12.78 3.67 -4.05
N PHE A 22 12.78 3.90 -2.74
CA PHE A 22 11.66 3.59 -1.86
C PHE A 22 10.40 4.35 -2.26
N VAL A 23 10.49 5.67 -2.44
CA VAL A 23 9.35 6.51 -2.84
C VAL A 23 8.84 6.12 -4.23
N SER A 24 9.73 5.82 -5.18
CA SER A 24 9.34 5.36 -6.52
C SER A 24 8.53 4.06 -6.47
N ILE A 25 9.02 3.05 -5.74
CA ILE A 25 8.30 1.78 -5.57
C ILE A 25 6.98 2.03 -4.83
N PHE A 26 6.99 2.86 -3.78
CA PHE A 26 5.79 3.22 -3.04
C PHE A 26 4.72 3.85 -3.93
N VAL A 27 5.07 4.85 -4.73
CA VAL A 27 4.15 5.51 -5.66
C VAL A 27 3.60 4.53 -6.69
N LEU A 28 4.44 3.64 -7.23
CA LEU A 28 4.01 2.60 -8.17
C LEU A 28 3.02 1.62 -7.51
N ALA A 29 3.36 1.10 -6.33
CA ALA A 29 2.50 0.19 -5.57
C ALA A 29 1.16 0.86 -5.21
N PHE A 30 1.21 2.11 -4.79
CA PHE A 30 0.03 2.89 -4.45
C PHE A 30 -0.86 3.13 -5.67
N GLY A 31 -0.28 3.46 -6.82
CA GLY A 31 -0.99 3.62 -8.09
C GLY A 31 -1.72 2.33 -8.51
N LEU A 32 -1.05 1.18 -8.40
CA LEU A 32 -1.67 -0.13 -8.66
C LEU A 32 -2.82 -0.42 -7.68
N ILE A 33 -2.64 -0.09 -6.40
CA ILE A 33 -3.68 -0.34 -5.39
C ILE A 33 -4.85 0.64 -5.53
N PHE A 34 -4.63 1.83 -6.10
CA PHE A 34 -5.69 2.77 -6.49
C PHE A 34 -6.68 2.19 -7.50
N GLU A 35 -6.33 1.11 -8.20
CA GLU A 35 -7.24 0.40 -9.09
C GLU A 35 -8.19 -0.55 -8.35
N LEU A 36 -7.91 -0.91 -7.08
CA LEU A 36 -8.75 -1.82 -6.28
C LEU A 36 -10.23 -1.40 -6.22
N PRO A 37 -10.60 -0.14 -5.94
CA PRO A 37 -12.00 0.27 -5.89
C PRO A 37 -12.73 0.00 -7.21
N ILE A 38 -12.08 0.28 -8.35
CA ILE A 38 -12.65 0.06 -9.68
C ILE A 38 -12.77 -1.46 -9.94
N PHE A 39 -11.75 -2.23 -9.59
CA PHE A 39 -11.77 -3.68 -9.69
C PHE A 39 -12.89 -4.33 -8.86
N MET A 40 -13.09 -3.86 -7.63
CA MET A 40 -14.17 -4.32 -6.74
C MET A 40 -15.55 -4.02 -7.33
N ILE A 41 -15.75 -2.81 -7.87
CA ILE A 41 -16.98 -2.42 -8.58
C ILE A 41 -17.21 -3.31 -9.79
N PHE A 42 -16.17 -3.55 -10.59
CA PHE A 42 -16.25 -4.38 -11.78
C PHE A 42 -16.67 -5.82 -11.43
N MET A 43 -15.99 -6.44 -10.46
CA MET A 43 -16.29 -7.79 -9.95
C MET A 43 -17.71 -7.95 -9.40
N ALA A 44 -18.21 -6.94 -8.69
CA ALA A 44 -19.59 -6.94 -8.19
C ALA A 44 -20.61 -6.72 -9.31
N LYS A 45 -20.29 -5.86 -10.29
CA LYS A 45 -21.19 -5.59 -11.44
C LYS A 45 -21.40 -6.82 -12.32
N ILE A 46 -20.36 -7.64 -12.50
CA ILE A 46 -20.44 -8.92 -13.24
C ILE A 46 -20.96 -10.08 -12.36
N ARG A 47 -21.38 -9.81 -11.11
CA ARG A 47 -21.92 -10.77 -10.14
C ARG A 47 -20.98 -11.92 -9.76
N ILE A 48 -19.65 -11.76 -9.93
CA ILE A 48 -18.67 -12.78 -9.51
C ILE A 48 -18.44 -12.70 -8.00
N LEU A 49 -18.23 -11.50 -7.46
CA LEU A 49 -18.06 -11.28 -6.01
C LEU A 49 -19.09 -10.25 -5.53
N PRO A 50 -20.09 -10.65 -4.72
CA PRO A 50 -21.07 -9.71 -4.19
C PRO A 50 -20.42 -8.75 -3.21
N ARG A 51 -21.05 -7.61 -2.97
CA ARG A 51 -20.54 -6.60 -2.01
C ARG A 51 -20.27 -7.20 -0.62
N THR A 52 -21.13 -8.12 -0.19
CA THR A 52 -21.02 -8.81 1.11
C THR A 52 -19.75 -9.66 1.26
N PHE A 53 -19.16 -10.12 0.15
CA PHE A 53 -17.89 -10.83 0.17
C PHE A 53 -16.75 -9.93 0.67
N PHE A 54 -16.67 -8.71 0.11
CA PHE A 54 -15.66 -7.73 0.52
C PHE A 54 -15.89 -7.27 1.97
N GLU A 55 -17.14 -7.06 2.38
CA GLU A 55 -17.44 -6.68 3.77
C GLU A 55 -17.06 -7.77 4.79
N LYS A 56 -17.33 -9.04 4.49
CA LYS A 56 -16.96 -10.16 5.38
C LYS A 56 -15.45 -10.40 5.41
N ASN A 57 -14.75 -10.05 4.33
CA ASN A 57 -13.34 -10.36 4.15
C ASN A 57 -12.40 -9.20 4.51
N ARG A 58 -12.87 -8.19 5.27
CA ARG A 58 -12.05 -7.08 5.81
C ARG A 58 -10.78 -7.57 6.51
N ARG A 59 -10.88 -8.65 7.30
CA ARG A 59 -9.71 -9.25 7.98
C ARG A 59 -8.63 -9.74 7.02
N TYR A 60 -9.03 -10.24 5.84
CA TYR A 60 -8.09 -10.69 4.82
C TYR A 60 -7.46 -9.51 4.09
N ALA A 61 -8.23 -8.44 3.85
CA ALA A 61 -7.68 -7.20 3.30
C ALA A 61 -6.59 -6.61 4.20
N VAL A 62 -6.85 -6.52 5.51
CA VAL A 62 -5.85 -6.07 6.49
C VAL A 62 -4.60 -6.95 6.44
N LEU A 63 -4.76 -8.28 6.42
CA LEU A 63 -3.63 -9.23 6.32
C LEU A 63 -2.79 -9.01 5.06
N VAL A 64 -3.42 -8.89 3.90
CA VAL A 64 -2.73 -8.66 2.62
C VAL A 64 -2.01 -7.31 2.63
N ILE A 65 -2.67 -6.27 3.14
CA ILE A 65 -2.09 -4.93 3.26
C ILE A 65 -0.89 -4.95 4.20
N SER A 66 -0.96 -5.65 5.33
CA SER A 66 0.18 -5.79 6.25
C SER A 66 1.35 -6.52 5.61
N ILE A 67 1.10 -7.56 4.81
CA ILE A 67 2.15 -8.29 4.06
C ILE A 67 2.81 -7.37 3.03
N ILE A 68 2.01 -6.62 2.25
CA ILE A 68 2.52 -5.66 1.27
C ILE A 68 3.31 -4.56 1.96
N ALA A 69 2.79 -3.98 3.04
CA ALA A 69 3.48 -2.96 3.81
C ALA A 69 4.82 -3.48 4.32
N SER A 70 4.86 -4.70 4.88
CA SER A 70 6.09 -5.35 5.35
C SER A 70 7.15 -5.52 4.25
N LEU A 71 6.71 -5.79 3.01
CA LEU A 71 7.61 -6.03 1.90
C LEU A 71 8.17 -4.72 1.34
N LEU A 72 7.37 -3.65 1.42
CA LEU A 72 7.73 -2.33 0.90
C LEU A 72 8.54 -1.49 1.91
N THR A 73 8.31 -1.67 3.22
CA THR A 73 9.06 -0.96 4.26
C THR A 73 10.43 -1.60 4.46
N PRO A 74 11.53 -0.84 4.35
CA PRO A 74 12.89 -1.35 4.55
C PRO A 74 13.14 -1.77 6.01
N THR A 75 12.40 -1.17 6.94
CA THR A 75 12.38 -1.52 8.36
C THR A 75 10.98 -2.04 8.71
N PRO A 76 10.84 -3.32 9.14
CA PRO A 76 9.55 -3.87 9.54
C PRO A 76 9.21 -3.41 10.97
N ASP A 77 9.05 -2.11 11.15
CA ASP A 77 8.54 -1.52 12.39
C ASP A 77 7.04 -1.22 12.26
N ILE A 78 6.31 -1.44 13.36
CA ILE A 78 4.84 -1.36 13.39
C ILE A 78 4.36 0.04 12.99
N PHE A 79 5.13 1.09 13.30
CA PHE A 79 4.77 2.46 12.99
C PHE A 79 4.82 2.73 11.48
N ASN A 80 5.94 2.42 10.82
CA ASN A 80 6.07 2.58 9.37
C ASN A 80 5.09 1.67 8.60
N MET A 81 4.87 0.44 9.09
CA MET A 81 3.88 -0.46 8.52
C MET A 81 2.46 0.10 8.60
N LEU A 82 2.07 0.71 9.72
CA LEU A 82 0.76 1.36 9.85
C LEU A 82 0.68 2.61 8.98
N LEU A 83 1.75 3.40 8.90
CA LEU A 83 1.81 4.61 8.07
C LEU A 83 1.58 4.28 6.58
N MET A 84 2.11 3.16 6.10
CA MET A 84 1.81 2.61 4.77
C MET A 84 0.44 1.90 4.70
N GLY A 85 0.08 1.12 5.71
CA GLY A 85 -1.09 0.25 5.68
C GLY A 85 -2.41 1.01 5.79
N VAL A 86 -2.45 2.10 6.55
CA VAL A 86 -3.64 2.95 6.71
C VAL A 86 -4.17 3.46 5.37
N PRO A 87 -3.39 4.13 4.51
CA PRO A 87 -3.91 4.63 3.24
C PRO A 87 -4.34 3.50 2.29
N LEU A 88 -3.68 2.34 2.32
CA LEU A 88 -4.09 1.17 1.56
C LEU A 88 -5.43 0.58 2.05
N TYR A 89 -5.62 0.50 3.37
CA TYR A 89 -6.88 0.05 3.97
C TYR A 89 -8.00 1.04 3.70
N MET A 90 -7.69 2.34 3.71
CA MET A 90 -8.64 3.39 3.37
C MET A 90 -9.16 3.22 1.94
N LEU A 91 -8.29 2.89 0.97
CA LEU A 91 -8.72 2.61 -0.41
C LEU A 91 -9.65 1.41 -0.50
N TYR A 92 -9.38 0.35 0.27
CA TYR A 92 -10.26 -0.81 0.34
C TYR A 92 -11.65 -0.42 0.87
N GLU A 93 -11.71 0.38 1.94
CA GLU A 93 -12.98 0.89 2.47
C GLU A 93 -13.70 1.80 1.48
N VAL A 94 -12.98 2.67 0.77
CA VAL A 94 -13.54 3.50 -0.31
C VAL A 94 -14.19 2.63 -1.39
N GLY A 95 -13.57 1.50 -1.75
CA GLY A 95 -14.16 0.52 -2.67
C GLY A 95 -15.50 -0.05 -2.16
N ILE A 96 -15.56 -0.43 -0.88
CA ILE A 96 -16.81 -0.92 -0.24
C ILE A 96 -17.87 0.17 -0.19
N ILE A 97 -17.48 1.41 0.12
CA ILE A 97 -18.39 2.56 0.15
C ILE A 97 -18.92 2.86 -1.25
N ALA A 98 -18.07 2.81 -2.28
CA ALA A 98 -18.47 3.02 -3.66
C ALA A 98 -19.47 1.94 -4.13
N LEU A 99 -19.23 0.67 -3.80
CA LEU A 99 -20.19 -0.42 -4.02
C LEU A 99 -21.54 -0.15 -3.34
N LYS A 100 -21.52 0.39 -2.12
CA LYS A 100 -22.73 0.77 -1.37
C LYS A 100 -23.49 1.91 -2.06
N LEU A 101 -22.76 2.95 -2.47
CA LEU A 101 -23.31 4.14 -3.11
C LEU A 101 -23.96 3.79 -4.45
N LEU A 102 -23.31 2.92 -5.24
CA LEU A 102 -23.81 2.45 -6.53
C LEU A 102 -24.95 1.41 -6.41
N ARG A 103 -25.37 1.04 -5.19
CA ARG A 103 -26.39 0.02 -4.90
C ARG A 103 -26.16 -1.30 -5.65
N ILE A 104 -24.88 -1.69 -5.78
CA ILE A 104 -24.49 -2.95 -6.42
C ILE A 104 -24.53 -4.05 -5.35
N SER A 105 -25.40 -5.04 -5.56
CA SER A 105 -25.60 -6.19 -4.67
C SER A 105 -24.48 -7.22 -4.79
#